data_AF-A0A839ASC0-F1
#
_entry.id   AF-A0A839ASC0-F1
#
_cell.length_a   1.000
_cell.length_b   1.000
_cell.length_c   1.000
_cell.angle_alpha   90.00
_cell.angle_beta   90.00
_cell.angle_gamma   90.00
#
_symmetry.space_group_name_H-M   'P 1'
#
loop_
_entity.id
_entity.type
_entity.pdbx_description
1 polymer ?
#
loop_
_entity_poly.entity_id
_entity_poly.type
_entity_poly.pdbx_seq_one_letter_code
_entity_poly.pdbx_strand_id
1 'polypeptide(L)'
;MSKLNFNFIFKNAFDTFKVFETIPVEISGILIEGHSKTIWQTLNHLIIWREFQIEKLNNIDSKIDFNESESWIFEWKPNNLNEWKTKIEEFKNQTEQIERIILNLDLSDLKLNEKLKLIQDSSTHLSFHLGEIILIARQKNEYPKPEEMNEFLNQ
;
A
#
# COMPACT_ATOMS: atom_id res chain seq x y z
N MET A 1 -11.49 -26.67 -18.84
CA MET A 1 -11.52 -25.27 -18.35
C MET A 1 -10.19 -25.00 -17.66
N SER A 2 -9.47 -23.92 -18.02
CA SER A 2 -8.27 -23.54 -17.25
C SER A 2 -8.71 -23.08 -15.86
N LYS A 3 -8.12 -23.64 -14.81
CA LYS A 3 -8.31 -23.18 -13.44
C LYS A 3 -7.77 -21.75 -13.34
N LEU A 4 -8.57 -20.82 -12.82
CA LEU A 4 -8.12 -19.44 -12.57
C LEU A 4 -6.91 -19.47 -11.62
N ASN A 5 -5.87 -18.71 -11.95
CA ASN A 5 -4.66 -18.60 -11.16
C ASN A 5 -4.60 -17.19 -10.56
N PHE A 6 -5.12 -17.03 -9.34
CA PHE A 6 -5.15 -15.72 -8.68
C PHE A 6 -3.77 -15.16 -8.35
N ASN A 7 -2.77 -16.02 -8.14
CA ASN A 7 -1.37 -15.59 -7.99
C ASN A 7 -0.85 -14.90 -9.24
N PHE A 8 -1.28 -15.37 -10.42
CA PHE A 8 -0.95 -14.72 -11.67
C PHE A 8 -1.74 -13.41 -11.87
N ILE A 9 -3.03 -13.40 -11.53
CA ILE A 9 -3.90 -12.22 -11.68
C ILE A 9 -3.43 -11.06 -10.82
N PHE A 10 -3.08 -11.33 -9.55
CA PHE A 10 -2.61 -10.32 -8.62
C PHE A 10 -1.08 -10.20 -8.58
N LYS A 11 -0.38 -10.79 -9.55
CA LYS A 11 1.07 -10.65 -9.65
C LYS A 11 1.41 -9.16 -9.74
N ASN A 12 2.25 -8.69 -8.80
CA ASN A 12 2.67 -7.29 -8.69
C ASN A 12 1.54 -6.29 -8.37
N ALA A 13 0.33 -6.75 -8.04
CA ALA A 13 -0.80 -5.86 -7.70
C ALA A 13 -0.54 -5.02 -6.44
N PHE A 14 0.44 -5.43 -5.63
CA PHE A 14 0.90 -4.75 -4.43
C PHE A 14 2.35 -4.24 -4.53
N ASP A 15 2.93 -4.26 -5.74
CA ASP A 15 4.27 -3.73 -5.98
C ASP A 15 4.28 -2.23 -5.70
N THR A 16 5.26 -1.79 -4.92
CA THR A 16 5.46 -0.38 -4.59
C THR A 16 6.52 0.29 -5.45
N PHE A 17 7.07 -0.41 -6.44
CA PHE A 17 8.11 0.10 -7.34
C PHE A 17 9.31 0.66 -6.57
N LYS A 18 9.74 -0.01 -5.50
CA LYS A 18 10.85 0.41 -4.62
C LYS A 18 10.66 1.79 -3.96
N VAL A 19 9.45 2.38 -3.99
CA VAL A 19 9.17 3.71 -3.43
C VAL A 19 9.59 3.81 -1.98
N PHE A 20 9.12 2.89 -1.13
CA PHE A 20 9.45 2.91 0.30
C PHE A 20 10.87 2.41 0.62
N GLU A 21 11.61 1.92 -0.38
CA GLU A 21 13.01 1.50 -0.22
C GLU A 21 13.99 2.64 -0.52
N THR A 22 13.54 3.63 -1.26
CA THR A 22 14.40 4.65 -1.86
C THR A 22 14.05 6.07 -1.43
N ILE A 23 12.80 6.32 -1.02
CA ILE A 23 12.41 7.65 -0.55
C ILE A 23 13.14 8.02 0.76
N PRO A 24 13.84 9.17 0.79
CA PRO A 24 14.50 9.66 1.99
C PRO A 24 13.50 10.16 3.04
N VAL A 25 13.84 10.02 4.32
CA VAL A 25 12.98 10.48 5.43
C VAL A 25 12.80 12.00 5.40
N GLU A 26 13.77 12.72 4.85
CA GLU A 26 13.85 14.17 4.75
C GLU A 26 12.65 14.76 3.99
N ILE A 27 12.14 14.05 2.98
CA ILE A 27 10.97 14.50 2.21
C ILE A 27 9.65 13.98 2.76
N SER A 28 9.67 13.00 3.67
CA SER A 28 8.46 12.31 4.14
C SER A 28 7.44 13.27 4.75
N GLY A 29 7.93 14.37 5.33
CA GLY A 29 7.15 15.39 6.00
C GLY A 29 6.75 16.61 5.18
N ILE A 30 7.11 16.65 3.89
CA ILE A 30 6.87 17.84 3.07
C ILE A 30 5.47 17.80 2.49
N LEU A 31 4.68 18.83 2.78
CA LEU A 31 3.42 19.09 2.08
C LEU A 31 3.71 19.91 0.82
N ILE A 32 3.35 19.38 -0.34
CA ILE A 32 3.46 20.09 -1.62
C ILE A 32 2.16 20.84 -1.91
N GLU A 33 2.26 22.01 -2.51
CA GLU A 33 1.10 22.75 -3.00
C GLU A 33 0.24 21.87 -3.93
N GLY A 34 -1.07 21.87 -3.70
CA GLY A 34 -2.02 21.02 -4.42
C GLY A 34 -2.21 19.62 -3.83
N HIS A 35 -1.39 19.21 -2.85
CA HIS A 35 -1.57 17.97 -2.11
C HIS A 35 -2.21 18.23 -0.74
N SER A 36 -3.04 17.30 -0.27
CA SER A 36 -3.71 17.41 1.02
C SER A 36 -2.97 16.71 2.16
N LYS A 37 -2.02 15.81 1.85
CA LYS A 37 -1.32 14.94 2.78
C LYS A 37 0.15 14.79 2.42
N THR A 38 0.99 14.57 3.44
CA THR A 38 2.41 14.25 3.24
C THR A 38 2.60 12.76 2.92
N ILE A 39 3.81 12.37 2.49
CA ILE A 39 4.16 10.95 2.31
C ILE A 39 4.01 10.19 3.63
N TRP A 40 4.41 10.79 4.75
CA TRP A 40 4.28 10.21 6.08
C TRP A 40 2.82 9.93 6.46
N GLN A 41 1.93 10.91 6.27
CA GLN A 41 0.51 10.73 6.54
C GLN A 41 -0.10 9.66 5.63
N THR A 42 0.29 9.64 4.36
CA THR A 42 -0.21 8.68 3.38
C THR A 42 0.25 7.25 3.69
N LEU A 43 1.51 7.06 4.11
CA LEU A 43 2.01 5.76 4.56
C LEU A 43 1.20 5.24 5.78
N ASN A 44 0.97 6.09 6.78
CA ASN A 44 0.22 5.69 7.97
C ASN A 44 -1.26 5.40 7.64
N HIS A 45 -1.88 6.20 6.77
CA HIS A 45 -3.22 5.92 6.23
C HIS A 45 -3.29 4.55 5.57
N LEU A 46 -2.33 4.24 4.68
CA LEU A 46 -2.26 2.94 4.01
C LEU A 46 -2.09 1.79 5.01
N ILE A 47 -1.30 1.97 6.07
CA ILE A 47 -1.08 0.95 7.10
C ILE A 47 -2.37 0.67 7.88
N ILE A 48 -3.05 1.70 8.38
CA ILE A 48 -4.27 1.58 9.17
C ILE A 48 -5.40 0.99 8.30
N TRP A 49 -5.55 1.51 7.08
CA TRP A 49 -6.55 1.01 6.14
C TRP A 49 -6.31 -0.45 5.75
N ARG A 50 -5.05 -0.84 5.58
CA ARG A 50 -4.69 -2.21 5.21
C ARG A 50 -4.86 -3.18 6.37
N GLU A 51 -4.60 -2.77 7.60
CA GLU A 51 -4.89 -3.57 8.79
C GLU A 51 -6.38 -3.97 8.82
N PHE A 52 -7.27 -3.00 8.60
CA PHE A 52 -8.70 -3.27 8.47
C PHE A 52 -9.04 -4.25 7.33
N GLN A 53 -8.44 -4.08 6.15
CA GLN A 53 -8.67 -5.00 5.03
C GLN A 53 -8.20 -6.42 5.33
N ILE A 54 -7.04 -6.58 5.97
CA ILE A 54 -6.51 -7.88 6.37
C ILE A 54 -7.44 -8.54 7.39
N GLU A 55 -7.94 -7.78 8.36
CA GLU A 55 -8.90 -8.28 9.35
C GLU A 55 -10.20 -8.76 8.69
N LYS A 56 -10.73 -7.98 7.74
CA LYS A 56 -11.90 -8.36 6.92
C LYS A 56 -11.66 -9.59 6.06
N LEU A 57 -10.49 -9.71 5.43
CA LEU A 57 -10.15 -10.89 4.62
C LEU A 57 -10.09 -12.17 5.45
N ASN A 58 -9.61 -12.07 6.70
CA ASN A 58 -9.55 -13.20 7.62
C ASN A 58 -10.91 -13.51 8.27
N ASN A 59 -11.76 -12.51 8.45
CA ASN A 59 -13.05 -12.63 9.14
C ASN A 59 -14.19 -11.98 8.32
N ILE A 60 -14.51 -12.53 7.16
CA ILE A 60 -15.43 -11.88 6.20
C ILE A 60 -16.83 -11.59 6.78
N ASP A 61 -17.30 -12.42 7.72
CA ASP A 61 -18.62 -12.27 8.34
C ASP A 61 -18.62 -11.31 9.53
N SER A 62 -17.45 -10.83 9.98
CA SER A 62 -17.38 -9.91 11.12
C SER A 62 -17.85 -8.52 10.72
N LYS A 63 -18.71 -7.93 11.56
CA LYS A 63 -19.08 -6.52 11.48
C LYS A 63 -17.98 -5.66 12.09
N ILE A 64 -16.85 -5.57 11.40
CA ILE A 64 -15.84 -4.54 11.65
C ILE A 64 -16.32 -3.28 10.95
N ASP A 65 -16.60 -2.24 11.73
CA ASP A 65 -16.85 -0.90 11.24
C ASP A 65 -15.49 -0.19 11.05
N PHE A 66 -15.35 0.54 9.95
CA PHE A 66 -14.15 1.32 9.68
C PHE A 66 -14.55 2.67 9.08
N ASN A 67 -14.13 3.73 9.76
CA ASN A 67 -14.28 5.08 9.26
C ASN A 67 -12.95 5.49 8.61
N GLU A 68 -12.92 5.54 7.29
CA GLU A 68 -11.70 5.91 6.54
C GLU A 68 -11.16 7.29 6.92
N SER A 69 -12.03 8.24 7.27
CA SER A 69 -11.58 9.57 7.70
C SER A 69 -10.75 9.55 8.98
N GLU A 70 -10.94 8.53 9.84
CA GLU A 70 -10.23 8.35 11.10
C GLU A 70 -8.87 7.66 10.92
N SER A 71 -8.57 7.14 9.73
CA SER A 71 -7.28 6.51 9.44
C SER A 71 -6.15 7.51 9.12
N TRP A 72 -6.46 8.80 9.07
CA TRP A 72 -5.48 9.86 8.88
C TRP A 72 -4.89 10.36 10.19
N ILE A 73 -3.57 10.26 10.33
CA ILE A 73 -2.84 10.85 11.45
C ILE A 73 -2.64 12.37 11.30
N PHE A 74 -2.50 13.06 12.43
CA PHE A 74 -2.31 14.51 12.47
C PHE A 74 -0.85 14.91 12.23
N GLU A 75 0.10 14.08 12.61
CA GLU A 75 1.52 14.32 12.49
C GLU A 75 1.92 14.34 11.03
N TRP A 76 2.62 15.39 10.61
CA TRP A 76 2.98 15.55 9.19
C TRP A 76 4.27 14.82 8.84
N LYS A 77 5.10 14.48 9.82
CA LYS A 77 6.40 13.84 9.64
C LYS A 77 6.68 12.84 10.78
N PRO A 78 7.54 11.84 10.56
CA PRO A 78 8.03 10.99 11.64
C PRO A 78 8.88 11.81 12.63
N ASN A 79 8.89 11.41 13.89
CA ASN A 79 9.70 12.02 14.93
C ASN A 79 11.21 11.79 14.70
N ASN A 80 11.56 10.66 14.09
CA ASN A 80 12.94 10.30 13.78
C ASN A 80 13.01 9.21 12.69
N LEU A 81 14.23 8.95 12.21
CA LEU A 81 14.51 7.93 11.18
C LEU A 81 14.09 6.51 11.60
N ASN A 82 14.17 6.19 12.90
CA ASN A 82 13.79 4.86 13.37
C ASN A 82 12.29 4.64 13.20
N GLU A 83 11.46 5.61 13.57
CA GLU A 83 10.01 5.56 13.38
C GLU A 83 9.63 5.41 11.90
N TRP A 84 10.29 6.16 11.01
CA TRP A 84 10.12 6.03 9.56
C TRP A 84 10.37 4.59 9.08
N LYS A 85 11.51 4.01 9.47
CA LYS A 85 11.89 2.64 9.11
C LYS A 85 10.91 1.61 9.69
N THR A 86 10.47 1.79 10.93
CA THR A 86 9.48 0.90 11.56
C THR A 86 8.17 0.90 10.79
N LYS A 87 7.66 2.06 10.36
CA LYS A 87 6.42 2.11 9.57
C LYS A 87 6.56 1.52 8.17
N ILE A 88 7.69 1.71 7.50
CA ILE A 88 7.96 1.02 6.22
C ILE A 88 7.94 -0.50 6.42
N GLU A 89 8.60 -0.98 7.47
CA GLU A 89 8.66 -2.41 7.78
C GLU A 89 7.27 -2.99 8.11
N GLU A 90 6.46 -2.27 8.87
CA GLU A 90 5.07 -2.62 9.15
C GLU A 90 4.25 -2.76 7.86
N PHE A 91 4.36 -1.77 6.95
CA PHE A 91 3.70 -1.81 5.65
C PHE A 91 4.16 -2.98 4.77
N LYS A 92 5.47 -3.29 4.76
CA LYS A 92 6.04 -4.44 4.04
C LYS A 92 5.47 -5.75 4.58
N ASN A 93 5.46 -5.93 5.90
CA ASN A 93 4.88 -7.11 6.54
C ASN A 93 3.39 -7.29 6.20
N GLN A 94 2.60 -6.21 6.16
CA GLN A 94 1.21 -6.28 5.71
C GLN A 94 1.07 -6.66 4.23
N THR A 95 2.02 -6.24 3.38
CA THR A 95 2.06 -6.64 1.96
C THR A 95 2.26 -8.14 1.83
N GLU A 96 3.24 -8.69 2.55
CA GLU A 96 3.50 -10.13 2.58
C GLU A 96 2.30 -10.93 3.12
N GLN A 97 1.58 -10.39 4.11
CA GLN A 97 0.36 -11.01 4.63
C GLN A 97 -0.72 -11.12 3.55
N ILE A 98 -0.95 -10.06 2.77
CA ILE A 98 -1.92 -10.08 1.67
C ILE A 98 -1.50 -11.08 0.59
N GLU A 99 -0.23 -11.10 0.22
CA GLU A 99 0.30 -12.07 -0.75
C GLU A 99 0.10 -13.51 -0.28
N ARG A 100 0.35 -13.80 1.01
CA ARG A 100 0.06 -15.11 1.61
C ARG A 100 -1.43 -15.43 1.60
N ILE A 101 -2.32 -14.46 1.81
CA ILE A 101 -3.77 -14.67 1.70
C ILE A 101 -4.13 -15.06 0.26
N ILE A 102 -3.62 -14.34 -0.73
CA ILE A 102 -3.86 -14.62 -2.16
C ILE A 102 -3.38 -16.03 -2.54
N LEU A 103 -2.19 -16.41 -2.09
CA LEU A 103 -1.58 -17.72 -2.31
C LEU A 103 -2.43 -18.87 -1.76
N ASN A 104 -3.15 -18.62 -0.67
CA ASN A 104 -3.94 -19.61 0.05
C ASN A 104 -5.47 -19.46 -0.17
N LEU A 105 -5.90 -18.72 -1.20
CA LEU A 105 -7.33 -18.62 -1.52
C LEU A 105 -7.92 -19.99 -1.87
N ASP A 106 -8.96 -20.37 -1.14
CA ASP A 106 -9.75 -21.56 -1.41
C ASP A 106 -10.77 -21.27 -2.52
N LEU A 107 -10.63 -21.95 -3.66
CA LEU A 107 -11.51 -21.79 -4.81
C LEU A 107 -12.92 -22.36 -4.59
N SER A 108 -13.10 -23.15 -3.53
CA SER A 108 -14.40 -23.68 -3.11
C SER A 108 -15.10 -22.81 -2.05
N ASP A 109 -14.44 -21.75 -1.58
CA ASP A 109 -15.01 -20.82 -0.62
C ASP A 109 -16.23 -20.09 -1.22
N LEU A 110 -17.38 -20.21 -0.55
CA LEU A 110 -18.62 -19.52 -0.93
C LEU A 110 -18.47 -17.99 -0.91
N LYS A 111 -17.50 -17.47 -0.16
CA LYS A 111 -17.17 -16.05 -0.01
C LYS A 111 -16.00 -15.60 -0.87
N LEU A 112 -15.51 -16.45 -1.79
CA LEU A 112 -14.38 -16.13 -2.66
C LEU A 112 -14.55 -14.80 -3.40
N ASN A 113 -15.73 -14.53 -3.96
CA ASN A 113 -15.98 -13.29 -4.70
C ASN A 113 -15.84 -12.04 -3.81
N GLU A 114 -16.30 -12.10 -2.56
CA GLU A 114 -16.17 -11.01 -1.59
C GLU A 114 -14.70 -10.79 -1.24
N LYS A 115 -13.94 -11.86 -1.00
CA LYS A 115 -12.49 -11.80 -0.76
C LYS A 115 -11.72 -11.21 -1.95
N LEU A 116 -12.03 -11.66 -3.18
CA LEU A 116 -11.42 -11.13 -4.40
C LEU A 116 -11.71 -9.65 -4.59
N LYS A 117 -12.93 -9.20 -4.26
CA LYS A 117 -13.29 -7.78 -4.30
C LYS A 117 -12.46 -6.96 -3.31
N LEU A 118 -12.31 -7.42 -2.07
CA LEU A 118 -11.46 -6.76 -1.07
C LEU A 118 -9.99 -6.67 -1.51
N ILE A 119 -9.45 -7.76 -2.09
CA ILE A 119 -8.07 -7.76 -2.63
C ILE A 119 -7.92 -6.75 -3.76
N GLN A 120 -8.87 -6.71 -4.70
CA GLN A 120 -8.89 -5.74 -5.80
C GLN A 120 -8.96 -4.30 -5.29
N ASP A 121 -9.84 -4.03 -4.33
CA ASP A 121 -10.01 -2.71 -3.73
C ASP A 121 -8.72 -2.29 -3.02
N SER A 122 -8.04 -3.23 -2.35
CA SER A 122 -6.74 -3.00 -1.70
C SER A 122 -5.62 -2.66 -2.67
N SER A 123 -5.53 -3.36 -3.80
CA SER A 123 -4.56 -3.03 -4.84
C SER A 123 -4.84 -1.67 -5.49
N THR A 124 -6.12 -1.35 -5.73
CA THR A 124 -6.53 -0.10 -6.38
C THR A 124 -6.26 1.10 -5.47
N HIS A 125 -6.63 0.98 -4.18
CA HIS A 125 -6.38 2.01 -3.17
C HIS A 125 -4.89 2.25 -2.95
N LEU A 126 -4.07 1.18 -2.89
CA LEU A 126 -2.62 1.30 -2.88
C LEU A 126 -2.12 2.08 -4.10
N SER A 127 -2.53 1.69 -5.31
CA SER A 127 -2.06 2.30 -6.55
C SER A 127 -2.38 3.80 -6.61
N PHE A 128 -3.56 4.19 -6.13
CA PHE A 128 -3.97 5.60 -6.02
C PHE A 128 -2.99 6.40 -5.16
N HIS A 129 -2.80 6.00 -3.90
CA HIS A 129 -1.94 6.73 -2.96
C HIS A 129 -0.44 6.62 -3.29
N LEU A 130 -0.02 5.48 -3.86
CA LEU A 130 1.35 5.32 -4.34
C LEU A 130 1.66 6.31 -5.47
N GLY A 131 0.69 6.56 -6.35
CA GLY A 131 0.77 7.62 -7.35
C GLY A 131 1.00 8.99 -6.74
N GLU A 132 0.27 9.34 -5.67
CA GLU A 132 0.45 10.60 -4.95
C GLU A 132 1.85 10.72 -4.33
N ILE A 133 2.33 9.66 -3.68
CA ILE A 133 3.67 9.60 -3.09
C ILE A 133 4.76 9.78 -4.16
N ILE A 134 4.64 9.07 -5.29
CA ILE A 134 5.59 9.16 -6.41
C ILE A 134 5.62 10.58 -6.98
N LEU A 135 4.46 11.24 -7.10
CA LEU A 135 4.41 12.62 -7.59
C LEU A 135 5.14 13.58 -6.65
N ILE A 136 4.92 13.47 -5.33
CA ILE A 136 5.63 14.28 -4.33
C ILE A 136 7.14 14.02 -4.44
N ALA A 137 7.56 12.75 -4.49
CA ALA A 137 8.96 12.38 -4.57
C ALA A 137 9.64 12.90 -5.85
N ARG A 138 8.96 12.80 -7.00
CA ARG A 138 9.44 13.38 -8.28
C ARG A 138 9.56 14.89 -8.23
N GLN A 139 8.61 15.60 -7.61
CA GLN A 139 8.70 17.05 -7.42
C GLN A 139 9.87 17.45 -6.52
N LYS A 140 10.40 16.53 -5.71
CA LYS A 140 11.63 16.71 -4.93
C LYS A 140 12.89 16.15 -5.59
N ASN A 141 12.78 15.57 -6.79
CA ASN A 141 13.87 14.88 -7.48
C ASN A 141 14.43 13.67 -6.70
N GLU A 142 13.60 13.04 -5.86
CA GLU A 142 13.98 11.89 -5.02
C GLU A 142 13.40 10.57 -5.55
N TYR A 143 12.83 10.59 -6.77
CA TYR A 143 12.33 9.40 -7.43
C TYR A 143 12.45 9.55 -8.96
N PRO A 144 12.77 8.46 -9.70
CA PRO A 144 13.04 8.55 -11.13
C PRO A 144 11.84 9.05 -11.95
N LYS A 145 12.15 9.77 -13.03
CA LYS A 145 11.18 10.13 -14.07
C LYS A 145 10.75 8.89 -14.88
N PRO A 146 9.63 8.94 -15.62
CA PRO A 146 9.16 7.80 -16.41
C PRO A 146 10.22 7.17 -17.31
N GLU A 147 11.07 7.97 -17.95
CA GLU A 147 12.16 7.52 -18.82
C GLU A 147 13.29 6.78 -18.08
N GLU A 148 13.44 6.99 -16.77
CA GLU A 148 14.49 6.40 -15.92
C GLU A 148 14.00 5.14 -15.18
N MET A 149 12.68 4.88 -15.17
CA MET A 149 12.06 3.80 -14.39
C MET A 149 12.58 2.41 -14.75
N ASN A 150 12.82 2.14 -16.03
CA ASN A 150 13.30 0.83 -16.46
C ASN A 150 14.67 0.50 -15.88
N GLU A 151 15.58 1.46 -15.85
CA GLU A 151 16.91 1.25 -15.27
C GLU A 151 16.80 1.05 -13.76
N PHE A 152 16.06 1.94 -13.09
CA PHE A 152 15.86 1.91 -11.65
C PHE A 152 15.23 0.60 -11.13
N LEU A 153 14.25 0.05 -11.83
CA LEU A 153 13.60 -1.20 -11.41
C LEU A 153 14.50 -2.42 -11.59
N ASN A 154 15.48 -2.38 -12.50
CA ASN A 154 16.38 -3.50 -12.80
C ASN A 154 17.72 -3.49 -12.03
N GLN A 155 17.99 -2.43 -11.25
CA GLN A 155 19.13 -2.37 -10.31
C GLN A 155 18.87 -3.14 -9.02
#